data_AF-I0X8S3-F1
#
_entry.id   AF-I0X8S3-F1
#
_cell.length_a   1.000
_cell.length_b   1.000
_cell.length_c   1.000
_cell.angle_alpha   90.00
_cell.angle_beta   90.00
_cell.angle_gamma   90.00
#
_symmetry.space_group_name_H-M   'P 1'
#
loop_
_entity.id
_entity.type
_entity.pdbx_description
1 polymer ?
#
loop_
_entity_poly.entity_id
_entity_poly.type
_entity_poly.pdbx_seq_one_letter_code
_entity_poly.pdbx_strand_id
1 'polypeptide(L)'
;MKNYNLAIFGGISLLGLLVLIFPTFWINLVVFIVGLGAVAYGLYNLLVTKRVFQDSMYETVILVKSVFSIVIGSISVILPLAVADAMWKTMIYVLIVYLLLAAIIGFYSVSLLKSTEIDRKRFVLENLSLLLLAVALIIISPERLGIFIVRLIGLAAFILGIFMITITLMSQKNVVDAEVVEVREGEEGSTDSEEE
;
A
#
# COMPACT_ATOMS: atom_id res chain seq x y z
N MET A 1 24.39 5.67 12.87
CA MET A 1 23.17 4.92 12.47
C MET A 1 21.95 5.14 13.38
N LYS A 2 22.13 5.32 14.71
CA LYS A 2 21.08 5.50 15.73
C LYS A 2 20.04 6.63 15.46
N ASN A 3 20.50 7.83 15.10
CA ASN A 3 19.61 8.97 14.88
C ASN A 3 18.78 8.81 13.59
N TYR A 4 19.30 8.08 12.60
CA TYR A 4 18.63 7.84 11.33
C TYR A 4 17.41 6.94 11.50
N ASN A 5 17.51 5.84 12.26
CA ASN A 5 16.38 4.94 12.48
C ASN A 5 15.23 5.63 13.23
N LEU A 6 15.56 6.43 14.26
CA LEU A 6 14.58 7.19 15.04
C LEU A 6 13.93 8.30 14.19
N ALA A 7 14.70 8.96 13.32
CA ALA A 7 14.17 9.93 12.36
C ALA A 7 13.26 9.28 11.30
N ILE A 8 13.61 8.08 10.81
CA ILE A 8 12.81 7.34 9.83
C ILE A 8 11.47 6.91 10.45
N PHE A 9 11.47 6.31 11.64
CA PHE A 9 10.23 5.89 12.30
C PHE A 9 9.36 7.08 12.75
N GLY A 10 9.99 8.16 13.24
CA GLY A 10 9.31 9.43 13.51
C GLY A 10 8.66 10.01 12.25
N GLY A 11 9.37 9.97 11.11
CA GLY A 11 8.85 10.38 9.81
C GLY A 11 7.63 9.56 9.37
N ILE A 12 7.68 8.23 9.52
CA ILE A 12 6.55 7.34 9.19
C ILE A 12 5.32 7.63 10.05
N SER A 13 5.52 7.85 11.36
CA SER A 13 4.42 8.20 12.27
C SER A 13 3.80 9.54 11.88
N LEU A 14 4.63 10.56 11.59
CA LEU A 14 4.16 11.88 11.17
C LEU A 14 3.41 11.81 9.82
N LEU A 15 3.92 11.01 8.87
CA LEU A 15 3.26 10.72 7.61
C LEU A 15 1.89 10.08 7.82
N GLY A 16 1.80 9.04 8.65
CA GLY A 16 0.54 8.37 8.99
C GLY A 16 -0.48 9.33 9.61
N LEU A 17 -0.02 10.23 10.50
CA LEU A 17 -0.86 11.27 11.08
C LEU A 17 -1.33 12.28 10.02
N LEU A 18 -0.46 12.70 9.10
CA LEU A 18 -0.83 13.65 8.06
C LEU A 18 -1.84 13.05 7.07
N VAL A 19 -1.71 11.74 6.77
CA VAL A 19 -2.69 10.98 5.98
C VAL A 19 -4.04 10.92 6.68
N LEU A 20 -4.06 10.78 8.02
CA LEU A 20 -5.28 10.76 8.81
C LEU A 20 -6.02 12.11 8.76
N ILE A 21 -5.28 13.22 8.85
CA ILE A 21 -5.82 14.59 8.87
C ILE A 21 -6.25 15.05 7.46
N PHE A 22 -5.41 14.83 6.44
CA PHE A 22 -5.61 15.34 5.08
C PHE A 22 -5.65 14.22 4.02
N PRO A 23 -6.60 13.27 4.10
CA PRO A 23 -6.61 12.08 3.24
C PRO A 23 -6.68 12.43 1.74
N THR A 24 -7.49 13.41 1.36
CA THR A 24 -7.68 13.81 -0.05
C THR A 24 -6.40 14.33 -0.71
N PHE A 25 -5.62 15.13 0.02
CA PHE A 25 -4.34 15.65 -0.48
C PHE A 25 -3.35 14.52 -0.73
N TRP A 26 -3.26 13.58 0.21
CA TRP A 26 -2.35 12.44 0.11
C TRP A 26 -2.71 11.48 -1.01
N ILE A 27 -3.99 11.21 -1.24
CA ILE A 27 -4.45 10.41 -2.38
C ILE A 27 -3.95 11.04 -3.69
N ASN A 28 -4.18 12.34 -3.87
CA ASN A 28 -3.77 13.06 -5.08
C ASN A 28 -2.24 13.06 -5.25
N LEU A 29 -1.50 13.29 -4.16
CA LEU A 29 -0.04 13.29 -4.16
C LEU A 29 0.52 11.92 -4.56
N VAL A 30 0.03 10.84 -3.95
CA VAL A 30 0.49 9.48 -4.23
C VAL A 30 0.22 9.11 -5.68
N VAL A 31 -1.00 9.37 -6.18
CA VAL A 31 -1.36 9.08 -7.57
C VAL A 31 -0.47 9.88 -8.54
N PHE A 32 -0.17 11.15 -8.22
CA PHE A 32 0.72 11.98 -9.02
C PHE A 32 2.15 11.43 -9.07
N ILE A 33 2.73 11.06 -7.91
CA ILE A 33 4.08 10.50 -7.82
C ILE A 33 4.16 9.15 -8.55
N VAL A 34 3.16 8.28 -8.37
CA VAL A 34 3.09 6.99 -9.05
C VAL A 34 2.95 7.18 -10.56
N GLY A 35 2.12 8.13 -11.01
CA GLY A 35 1.96 8.47 -12.42
C GLY A 35 3.27 8.96 -13.05
N LEU A 36 3.97 9.88 -12.40
CA LEU A 36 5.30 10.32 -12.83
C LEU A 36 6.31 9.17 -12.86
N GLY A 37 6.30 8.31 -11.83
CA GLY A 37 7.15 7.12 -11.77
C GLY A 37 6.90 6.16 -12.94
N ALA A 38 5.65 5.94 -13.32
CA ALA A 38 5.27 5.09 -14.45
C ALA A 38 5.71 5.68 -15.80
N VAL A 39 5.63 7.01 -15.97
CA VAL A 39 6.16 7.70 -17.16
C VAL A 39 7.68 7.57 -17.23
N ALA A 40 8.38 7.85 -16.11
CA ALA A 40 9.83 7.72 -16.03
C ALA A 40 10.30 6.29 -16.28
N TYR A 41 9.60 5.30 -15.74
CA TYR A 41 9.88 3.87 -15.96
C TYR A 41 9.72 3.49 -17.42
N GLY A 42 8.63 3.91 -18.08
CA GLY A 42 8.42 3.64 -19.50
C GLY A 42 9.48 4.30 -20.39
N LEU A 43 9.88 5.55 -20.08
CA LEU A 43 10.96 6.25 -20.77
C LEU A 43 12.31 5.55 -20.59
N TYR A 44 12.65 5.16 -19.35
CA TYR A 44 13.88 4.43 -19.03
C TYR A 44 13.96 3.12 -19.81
N ASN A 45 12.87 2.35 -19.80
CA ASN A 45 12.82 1.05 -20.45
C ASN A 45 12.92 1.19 -21.99
N LEU A 46 12.34 2.25 -22.58
CA LEU A 46 12.49 2.56 -24.00
C LEU A 46 13.94 2.91 -24.40
N LEU A 47 14.63 3.71 -23.57
CA LEU A 47 16.01 4.14 -23.81
C LEU A 47 17.02 3.00 -23.65
N VAL A 48 16.81 2.13 -22.66
CA VAL A 48 17.74 1.04 -22.33
C VAL A 48 17.56 -0.15 -23.28
N THR A 49 16.33 -0.53 -23.64
CA THR A 49 16.09 -1.65 -24.55
C THR A 49 16.69 -1.43 -25.93
N LYS A 50 16.65 -0.19 -26.45
CA LYS A 50 17.34 0.18 -27.71
C LYS A 50 18.85 -0.05 -27.68
N ARG A 51 19.48 -0.16 -26.51
CA ARG A 51 20.93 -0.26 -26.35
C ARG A 51 21.43 -1.71 -26.13
N VAL A 52 20.56 -2.64 -25.71
CA VAL A 52 21.03 -3.92 -25.11
C VAL A 52 20.53 -5.18 -25.85
N PHE A 53 19.39 -5.16 -26.55
CA PHE A 53 18.80 -6.38 -27.10
C PHE A 53 18.52 -6.27 -28.61
N GLN A 54 19.02 -7.23 -29.40
CA GLN A 54 18.80 -7.34 -30.85
C GLN A 54 17.71 -8.35 -31.25
N ASP A 55 17.01 -8.93 -30.27
CA ASP A 55 15.97 -9.92 -30.54
C ASP A 55 14.60 -9.23 -30.77
N SER A 56 14.09 -9.34 -32.00
CA SER A 56 12.94 -8.56 -32.49
C SER A 56 11.64 -8.77 -31.69
N MET A 57 11.43 -9.97 -31.15
CA MET A 57 10.24 -10.30 -30.37
C MET A 57 10.31 -9.68 -28.97
N TYR A 58 11.50 -9.69 -28.35
CA TYR A 58 11.73 -9.09 -27.03
C TYR A 58 11.66 -7.56 -27.08
N GLU A 59 12.22 -6.96 -28.15
CA GLU A 59 12.13 -5.52 -28.39
C GLU A 59 10.67 -5.05 -28.52
N THR A 60 9.84 -5.81 -29.27
CA THR A 60 8.42 -5.48 -29.47
C THR A 60 7.63 -5.54 -28.15
N VAL A 61 7.83 -6.58 -27.34
CA VAL A 61 7.14 -6.73 -26.05
C VAL A 61 7.50 -5.59 -25.10
N ILE A 62 8.78 -5.22 -25.03
CA ILE A 62 9.21 -4.11 -24.18
C ILE A 62 8.72 -2.76 -24.72
N LEU A 63 8.73 -2.55 -26.03
CA LEU A 63 8.16 -1.35 -26.64
C LEU A 63 6.70 -1.17 -26.25
N VAL A 64 5.88 -2.21 -26.42
CA VAL A 64 4.47 -2.20 -26.06
C VAL A 64 4.31 -1.92 -24.56
N LYS A 65 5.01 -2.64 -23.70
CA LYS A 65 4.97 -2.42 -22.24
C LYS A 65 5.35 -0.99 -21.86
N SER A 66 6.36 -0.42 -22.51
CA SER A 66 6.86 0.93 -22.23
C SER A 66 5.88 2.00 -22.69
N VAL A 67 5.27 1.84 -23.87
CA VAL A 67 4.20 2.72 -24.36
C VAL A 67 2.99 2.67 -23.42
N PHE A 68 2.54 1.48 -23.03
CA PHE A 68 1.46 1.34 -22.04
C PHE A 68 1.80 2.02 -20.71
N SER A 69 3.03 1.85 -20.20
CA SER A 69 3.47 2.50 -18.96
C SER A 69 3.44 4.03 -19.06
N ILE A 70 3.86 4.60 -20.18
CA ILE A 70 3.82 6.05 -20.42
C ILE A 70 2.36 6.52 -20.50
N VAL A 71 1.53 5.87 -21.31
CA VAL A 71 0.12 6.25 -21.50
C VAL A 71 -0.64 6.18 -20.18
N ILE A 72 -0.52 5.06 -19.46
CA ILE A 72 -1.17 4.86 -18.16
C ILE A 72 -0.63 5.86 -17.14
N GLY A 73 0.69 6.09 -17.10
CA GLY A 73 1.30 7.08 -16.21
C GLY A 73 0.82 8.50 -16.47
N SER A 74 0.74 8.91 -17.73
CA SER A 74 0.20 10.23 -18.12
C SER A 74 -1.27 10.37 -17.77
N ILE A 75 -2.09 9.33 -18.00
CA ILE A 75 -3.48 9.29 -17.56
C ILE A 75 -3.53 9.44 -16.04
N SER A 76 -2.74 8.68 -15.27
CA SER A 76 -2.70 8.79 -13.81
C SER A 76 -2.27 10.17 -13.30
N VAL A 77 -1.51 10.97 -14.04
CA VAL A 77 -1.19 12.34 -13.63
C VAL A 77 -2.36 13.30 -13.87
N ILE A 78 -3.10 13.12 -14.96
CA ILE A 78 -4.17 14.05 -15.41
C ILE A 78 -5.54 13.70 -14.80
N LEU A 79 -5.84 12.41 -14.70
CA LEU A 79 -7.14 11.86 -14.28
C LEU A 79 -7.53 12.10 -12.81
N PRO A 80 -6.63 12.10 -11.79
CA PRO A 80 -7.03 12.22 -10.39
C PRO A 80 -7.70 13.53 -10.04
N LEU A 81 -7.54 14.59 -10.85
CA LEU A 81 -8.17 15.88 -10.62
C LEU A 81 -9.67 15.93 -10.95
N ALA A 82 -10.20 15.01 -11.77
CA ALA A 82 -11.58 15.12 -12.26
C ALA A 82 -12.42 13.84 -12.16
N VAL A 83 -11.83 12.64 -12.24
CA VAL A 83 -12.60 11.42 -12.54
C VAL A 83 -12.47 10.34 -11.48
N ALA A 84 -11.47 10.39 -10.60
CA ALA A 84 -11.24 9.35 -9.58
C ALA A 84 -12.44 9.18 -8.62
N ASP A 85 -13.00 10.29 -8.15
CA ASP A 85 -14.18 10.27 -7.27
C ASP A 85 -15.42 9.73 -7.99
N ALA A 86 -15.61 10.10 -9.27
CA ALA A 86 -16.71 9.61 -10.10
C ALA A 86 -16.61 8.11 -10.35
N MET A 87 -15.42 7.59 -10.72
CA MET A 87 -15.22 6.16 -10.97
C MET A 87 -15.49 5.32 -9.72
N TRP A 88 -14.99 5.76 -8.57
CA TRP A 88 -15.23 5.08 -7.30
C TRP A 88 -16.73 5.02 -6.98
N LYS A 89 -17.43 6.15 -7.08
CA LYS A 89 -18.88 6.22 -6.87
C LYS A 89 -19.61 5.27 -7.79
N THR A 90 -19.32 5.31 -9.09
CA THR A 90 -19.96 4.42 -10.08
C THR A 90 -19.72 2.95 -9.74
N MET A 91 -18.49 2.57 -9.38
CA MET A 91 -18.17 1.19 -9.01
C MET A 91 -18.98 0.71 -7.81
N ILE A 92 -19.09 1.54 -6.77
CA ILE A 92 -19.89 1.20 -5.58
C ILE A 92 -21.38 1.13 -5.90
N TYR A 93 -21.93 2.04 -6.71
CA TYR A 93 -23.34 1.98 -7.11
C TYR A 93 -23.65 0.73 -7.94
N VAL A 94 -22.79 0.38 -8.89
CA VAL A 94 -22.91 -0.87 -9.67
C VAL A 94 -22.87 -2.07 -8.74
N LEU A 95 -21.98 -2.07 -7.73
CA LEU A 95 -21.92 -3.13 -6.73
C LEU A 95 -23.20 -3.22 -5.88
N ILE A 96 -23.78 -2.10 -5.46
CA ILE A 96 -25.06 -2.08 -4.72
C ILE A 96 -26.16 -2.71 -5.57
N VAL A 97 -26.29 -2.30 -6.84
CA VAL A 97 -27.31 -2.83 -7.75
C VAL A 97 -27.11 -4.33 -7.96
N TYR A 98 -25.85 -4.77 -8.15
CA TYR A 98 -25.50 -6.18 -8.25
C TYR A 98 -25.91 -6.97 -7.01
N LEU A 99 -25.60 -6.49 -5.80
CA LEU A 99 -25.93 -7.17 -4.54
C LEU A 99 -27.45 -7.30 -4.35
N LEU A 100 -28.21 -6.26 -4.71
CA LEU A 100 -29.68 -6.30 -4.66
C LEU A 100 -30.25 -7.34 -5.63
N LEU A 101 -29.79 -7.34 -6.89
CA LEU A 101 -30.19 -8.33 -7.90
C LEU A 101 -29.84 -9.75 -7.45
N ALA A 102 -28.62 -9.95 -6.95
CA ALA A 102 -28.16 -11.23 -6.45
C ALA A 102 -29.04 -11.72 -5.28
N ALA A 103 -29.38 -10.85 -4.33
CA ALA A 103 -30.26 -11.20 -3.22
C ALA A 103 -31.68 -11.58 -3.72
N ILE A 104 -32.26 -10.84 -4.66
CA ILE A 104 -33.58 -11.13 -5.25
C ILE A 104 -33.59 -12.50 -5.93
N ILE A 105 -32.61 -12.75 -6.81
CA ILE A 105 -32.47 -14.03 -7.53
C ILE A 105 -32.22 -15.17 -6.55
N GLY A 106 -31.43 -14.92 -5.51
CA GLY A 106 -31.15 -15.90 -4.47
C GLY A 106 -32.38 -16.28 -3.65
N PHE A 107 -33.19 -15.30 -3.22
CA PHE A 107 -34.46 -15.58 -2.54
C PHE A 107 -35.47 -16.31 -3.44
N TYR A 108 -35.51 -15.97 -4.73
CA TYR A 108 -36.30 -16.72 -5.72
C TYR A 108 -35.83 -18.19 -5.81
N SER A 109 -34.52 -18.40 -5.85
CA SER A 109 -33.91 -19.73 -5.90
C SER A 109 -34.23 -20.55 -4.64
N VAL A 110 -34.17 -19.95 -3.44
CA VAL A 110 -34.59 -20.61 -2.19
C VAL A 110 -36.06 -21.05 -2.24
N SER A 111 -36.91 -20.26 -2.87
CA SER A 111 -38.33 -20.59 -3.02
C SER A 111 -38.56 -21.77 -3.96
N LEU A 112 -37.65 -21.98 -4.91
CA LEU A 112 -37.68 -23.12 -5.83
C LEU A 112 -37.09 -24.39 -5.20
N LEU A 113 -36.11 -24.25 -4.29
CA LEU A 113 -35.56 -25.35 -3.48
C LEU A 113 -36.58 -25.95 -2.48
N LYS A 114 -37.82 -25.44 -2.47
CA LYS A 114 -38.89 -25.91 -1.59
C LYS A 114 -39.24 -27.39 -1.79
N SER A 115 -38.93 -27.95 -2.96
CA SER A 115 -39.15 -29.34 -3.35
C SER A 115 -37.93 -30.26 -3.22
N THR A 116 -36.80 -29.78 -2.69
CA THR A 116 -35.54 -30.55 -2.55
C THR A 116 -35.12 -30.72 -1.08
N GLU A 117 -34.41 -31.80 -0.77
CA GLU A 117 -33.87 -32.15 0.57
C GLU A 117 -32.66 -31.30 1.02
N ILE A 118 -32.28 -30.28 0.25
CA ILE A 118 -31.11 -29.44 0.54
C ILE A 118 -31.39 -28.49 1.70
N ASP A 119 -30.39 -28.31 2.57
CA ASP A 119 -30.46 -27.43 3.74
C ASP A 119 -30.60 -25.94 3.34
N ARG A 120 -31.83 -25.43 3.47
CA ARG A 120 -32.22 -24.07 3.08
C ARG A 120 -31.64 -22.99 3.97
N LYS A 121 -31.30 -23.31 5.22
CA LYS A 121 -30.88 -22.30 6.21
C LYS A 121 -29.63 -21.56 5.74
N ARG A 122 -28.69 -22.29 5.13
CA ARG A 122 -27.45 -21.72 4.59
C ARG A 122 -27.72 -20.75 3.45
N PHE A 123 -28.58 -21.12 2.50
CA PHE A 123 -28.94 -20.24 1.38
C PHE A 123 -29.71 -18.99 1.81
N VAL A 124 -30.59 -19.10 2.80
CA VAL A 124 -31.29 -17.92 3.34
C VAL A 124 -30.30 -16.97 4.01
N LEU A 125 -29.35 -17.50 4.80
CA LEU A 125 -28.32 -16.70 5.46
C LEU A 125 -27.41 -15.98 4.47
N GLU A 126 -27.03 -16.64 3.38
CA GLU A 126 -26.19 -16.04 2.32
C GLU A 126 -26.94 -14.91 1.58
N ASN A 127 -28.20 -15.12 1.23
CA ASN A 127 -28.97 -14.06 0.55
C ASN A 127 -29.34 -12.90 1.48
N LEU A 128 -29.56 -13.20 2.76
CA LEU A 128 -29.76 -12.18 3.78
C LEU A 128 -28.48 -11.36 4.03
N SER A 129 -27.30 -12.00 3.98
CA SER A 129 -26.02 -11.29 4.13
C SER A 129 -25.72 -10.38 2.93
N LEU A 130 -26.04 -10.82 1.70
CA LEU A 130 -25.97 -9.98 0.50
C LEU A 130 -26.87 -8.75 0.61
N LEU A 131 -28.11 -8.93 1.08
CA LEU A 131 -29.07 -7.84 1.31
C LEU A 131 -28.55 -6.87 2.37
N LEU A 132 -28.10 -7.38 3.53
CA LEU A 132 -27.53 -6.57 4.60
C LEU A 132 -26.32 -5.77 4.12
N LEU A 133 -25.45 -6.38 3.31
CA LEU A 133 -24.29 -5.71 2.74
C LEU A 133 -24.70 -4.58 1.80
N ALA A 134 -25.68 -4.82 0.91
CA ALA A 134 -26.22 -3.78 0.03
C ALA A 134 -26.77 -2.58 0.82
N VAL A 135 -27.56 -2.85 1.86
CA VAL A 135 -28.13 -1.81 2.74
C VAL A 135 -27.03 -1.05 3.49
N ALA A 136 -26.03 -1.75 4.02
CA ALA A 136 -24.90 -1.13 4.68
C ALA A 136 -24.14 -0.18 3.73
N LEU A 137 -23.90 -0.59 2.48
CA LEU A 137 -23.24 0.23 1.47
C LEU A 137 -24.06 1.49 1.12
N ILE A 138 -25.39 1.39 1.06
CA ILE A 138 -26.29 2.54 0.83
C ILE A 138 -26.18 3.54 2.00
N ILE A 139 -26.16 3.06 3.24
CA ILE A 139 -26.10 3.91 4.44
C ILE A 139 -24.75 4.63 4.55
N ILE A 140 -23.64 3.96 4.26
CA ILE A 140 -22.30 4.51 4.54
C ILE A 140 -21.91 5.60 3.52
N SER A 141 -22.61 5.72 2.39
CA SER A 141 -22.30 6.61 1.25
C SER A 141 -20.93 6.33 0.59
N PRO A 142 -20.86 6.24 -0.75
CA PRO A 142 -19.63 5.92 -1.47
C PRO A 142 -18.46 6.87 -1.17
N GLU A 143 -18.75 8.16 -0.97
CA GLU A 143 -17.75 9.20 -0.70
C GLU A 143 -16.99 8.96 0.61
N ARG A 144 -17.72 8.51 1.64
CA ARG A 144 -17.13 8.30 2.96
C ARG A 144 -16.32 7.02 3.01
N LEU A 145 -16.71 6.00 2.23
CA LEU A 145 -15.97 4.72 2.17
C LEU A 145 -14.53 4.90 1.71
N GLY A 146 -14.31 5.64 0.63
CA GLY A 146 -12.94 5.85 0.10
C GLY A 146 -12.05 6.57 1.11
N ILE A 147 -12.55 7.67 1.69
CA ILE A 147 -11.83 8.44 2.70
C ILE A 147 -11.61 7.62 3.97
N PHE A 148 -12.59 6.82 4.38
CA PHE A 148 -12.50 5.97 5.56
C PHE A 148 -11.41 4.91 5.42
N ILE A 149 -11.30 4.25 4.27
CA ILE A 149 -10.24 3.27 4.00
C ILE A 149 -8.86 3.92 4.09
N VAL A 150 -8.69 5.09 3.46
CA VAL A 150 -7.41 5.81 3.49
C VAL A 150 -7.06 6.26 4.91
N ARG A 151 -8.05 6.72 5.70
CA ARG A 151 -7.85 7.03 7.11
C ARG A 151 -7.47 5.80 7.93
N LEU A 152 -8.06 4.65 7.65
CA LEU A 152 -7.73 3.40 8.33
C LEU A 152 -6.28 2.98 8.06
N ILE A 153 -5.83 3.14 6.81
CA ILE A 153 -4.42 2.92 6.42
C ILE A 153 -3.49 3.91 7.13
N GLY A 154 -3.86 5.20 7.14
CA GLY A 154 -3.10 6.23 7.86
C GLY A 154 -3.01 5.96 9.36
N LEU A 155 -4.11 5.51 9.97
CA LEU A 155 -4.16 5.10 11.37
C LEU A 155 -3.26 3.89 11.65
N ALA A 156 -3.30 2.86 10.80
CA ALA A 156 -2.44 1.70 10.92
C ALA A 156 -0.95 2.09 10.80
N ALA A 157 -0.61 2.94 9.83
CA ALA A 157 0.74 3.46 9.65
C ALA A 157 1.21 4.29 10.86
N PHE A 158 0.31 5.11 11.44
CA PHE A 158 0.59 5.89 12.64
C PHE A 158 0.90 5.00 13.85
N ILE A 159 0.05 3.99 14.09
CA ILE A 159 0.22 3.03 15.19
C ILE A 159 1.52 2.24 15.01
N LEU A 160 1.82 1.76 13.81
CA LEU A 160 3.06 1.06 13.50
C LEU A 160 4.30 1.95 13.72
N GLY A 161 4.24 3.22 13.32
CA GLY A 161 5.31 4.19 13.55
C GLY A 161 5.60 4.36 15.05
N ILE A 162 4.55 4.56 15.85
CA ILE A 162 4.70 4.68 17.32
C ILE A 162 5.26 3.38 17.91
N PHE A 163 4.74 2.24 17.50
CA PHE A 163 5.18 0.93 17.99
C PHE A 163 6.66 0.66 17.69
N MET A 164 7.14 1.04 16.51
CA MET A 164 8.56 0.90 16.17
C MET A 164 9.45 1.86 16.96
N ILE A 165 8.97 3.08 17.26
CA ILE A 165 9.68 4.01 18.13
C ILE A 165 9.80 3.44 19.55
N THR A 166 8.72 2.90 20.12
CA THR A 166 8.74 2.33 21.47
C THR A 166 9.66 1.10 21.58
N ILE A 167 9.67 0.21 20.58
CA ILE A 167 10.62 -0.91 20.51
C ILE A 167 12.06 -0.39 20.43
N THR A 168 12.33 0.60 19.58
CA THR A 168 13.68 1.16 19.44
C THR A 168 14.17 1.77 20.76
N LEU A 169 13.30 2.41 21.53
CA LEU A 169 13.63 2.99 22.83
C LEU A 169 13.80 1.91 23.91
N MET A 170 12.97 0.86 23.92
CA MET A 170 13.12 -0.26 24.86
C MET A 170 14.37 -1.10 24.57
N SER A 171 14.71 -1.31 23.29
CA SER A 171 15.93 -2.01 22.90
C SER A 171 17.19 -1.22 23.26
N GLN A 172 17.12 0.11 23.33
CA GLN A 172 18.22 0.95 23.84
C GLN A 172 18.42 0.82 25.35
N LYS A 173 17.36 0.53 26.11
CA LYS A 173 17.45 0.37 27.56
C LYS A 173 18.16 -0.92 28.00
N ASN A 174 18.30 -1.88 27.09
CA ASN A 174 18.97 -3.18 27.33
C ASN A 174 20.43 -3.24 26.82
N VAL A 175 20.99 -2.13 26.31
CA VAL A 175 22.42 -2.04 25.96
C VAL A 175 23.09 -1.13 26.99
N VAL A 176 23.25 -1.65 28.20
CA VAL A 176 24.09 -1.05 29.25
C VAL A 176 25.36 -1.89 29.34
N ASP A 177 26.47 -1.23 29.01
CA ASP A 177 27.87 -1.51 29.35
C ASP A 177 28.45 -2.90 29.03
N ALA A 178 28.87 -3.08 27.78
CA ALA A 178 30.10 -3.82 27.53
C ALA A 178 31.27 -2.87 27.84
N GLU A 179 31.64 -2.80 29.12
CA GLU A 179 32.89 -2.21 29.60
C GLU A 179 34.04 -2.76 28.75
N VAL A 180 34.71 -1.86 28.04
CA VAL A 180 35.90 -2.19 27.26
C VAL A 180 36.99 -2.52 28.26
N VAL A 181 37.17 -3.82 28.54
CA VAL A 181 38.36 -4.30 29.23
C VAL A 181 39.52 -4.08 28.26
N GLU A 182 40.30 -3.02 28.48
CA GLU A 182 41.63 -2.87 27.87
C GLU A 182 42.48 -4.08 28.29
N VAL A 183 42.57 -5.06 27.39
CA VAL A 183 43.60 -6.09 27.47
C VAL A 183 44.92 -5.41 27.12
N ARG A 184 45.66 -5.04 28.16
CA ARG A 184 47.05 -4.60 28.06
C ARG A 184 47.92 -5.82 27.70
N GLU A 185 47.95 -6.17 26.42
CA GLU A 185 48.93 -7.09 25.87
C GLU A 185 50.21 -6.32 25.51
N GLY A 186 51.33 -6.80 26.04
CA GLY A 186 52.63 -6.18 25.90
C GLY A 186 53.21 -6.29 24.49
N GLU A 187 53.98 -5.28 24.11
CA GLU A 187 55.00 -5.42 23.08
C GLU A 187 56.37 -5.31 23.74
N GLU A 188 57.07 -6.45 23.81
CA GLU A 188 58.52 -6.51 23.95
C GLU A 188 59.16 -6.21 22.58
N GLY A 189 60.09 -5.24 22.57
CA GLY A 189 61.40 -5.37 21.89
C GLY A 189 61.50 -5.06 20.40
N SER A 190 62.14 -3.93 20.07
CA SER A 190 63.27 -3.94 19.13
C SER A 190 64.23 -2.75 19.35
N THR A 191 65.45 -3.13 19.70
CA THR A 191 66.77 -2.51 19.53
C THR A 191 66.87 -1.38 18.48
N ASP A 192 67.54 -0.26 18.77
CA ASP A 192 68.96 -0.04 18.39
C ASP A 192 69.55 1.31 18.88
N SER A 193 70.84 1.23 19.24
CA SER A 193 71.99 2.16 19.23
C SER A 193 71.92 3.67 19.59
N GLU A 194 72.92 4.04 20.43
CA GLU A 194 73.82 5.23 20.39
C GLU A 194 73.18 6.64 20.49
N GLU A 195 73.64 7.59 21.31
CA GLU A 195 74.97 8.20 21.36
C GLU A 195 75.05 9.16 22.59
N GLU A 196 76.26 9.24 23.18
CA GLU A 196 76.83 10.19 24.18
C GLU A 196 76.25 10.33 25.60
#